data_AF-A0AAW5SHV5-F1
#
_entry.id   AF-A0AAW5SHV5-F1
#
_cell.length_a   1.000
_cell.length_b   1.000
_cell.length_c   1.000
_cell.angle_alpha   90.00
_cell.angle_beta   90.00
_cell.angle_gamma   90.00
#
_symmetry.space_group_name_H-M   'P 1'
#
loop_
_entity.id
_entity.type
_entity.pdbx_description
1 polymer ?
#
loop_
_entity_poly.entity_id
_entity_poly.type
_entity_poly.pdbx_seq_one_letter_code
_entity_poly.pdbx_strand_id
1 'polypeptide(L)'
;MTENRPYTFQLATFLLDADGNAEHTANVRETAARNGVDLGQLDRAAAFIRHLTADGEDVDEFVRREYLIDACLHGYLPPDASSTDPTLTTWALAQFAEDYYRRAQENR
;
A
#
# COMPACT_ATOMS: atom_id res chain seq x y z
N MET A 1 -0.81 -14.31 9.31
CA MET A 1 -0.55 -12.86 9.45
C MET A 1 -1.57 -12.15 8.59
N THR A 2 -2.20 -11.07 9.09
CA THR A 2 -3.03 -10.22 8.24
C THR A 2 -2.09 -9.39 7.37
N GLU A 3 -2.19 -9.55 6.06
CA GLU A 3 -1.33 -8.89 5.07
C GLU A 3 -1.79 -7.44 4.89
N ASN A 4 -0.88 -6.46 5.04
CA ASN A 4 -1.14 -5.07 4.68
C ASN A 4 -1.10 -4.94 3.15
N ARG A 5 -2.16 -5.41 2.49
CA ARG A 5 -2.31 -5.38 1.03
C ARG A 5 -2.13 -3.98 0.43
N PRO A 6 -2.75 -2.90 0.94
CA PRO A 6 -2.59 -1.59 0.33
C PRO A 6 -1.13 -1.11 0.39
N TYR A 7 -0.37 -1.45 1.44
CA TYR A 7 1.06 -1.16 1.52
C TYR A 7 1.88 -1.91 0.45
N THR A 8 1.48 -3.14 0.09
CA THR A 8 2.12 -3.88 -1.02
C THR A 8 1.92 -3.17 -2.35
N PHE A 9 0.70 -2.65 -2.62
CA PHE A 9 0.45 -1.86 -3.82
C PHE A 9 1.21 -0.54 -3.80
N GLN A 10 1.30 0.15 -2.65
CA GLN A 10 2.09 1.36 -2.52
C GLN A 10 3.58 1.12 -2.80
N LEU A 11 4.17 0.06 -2.26
CA LEU A 11 5.56 -0.29 -2.57
C LEU A 11 5.74 -0.64 -4.05
N ALA A 12 4.73 -1.24 -4.67
CA ALA A 12 4.75 -1.53 -6.10
C ALA A 12 4.76 -0.25 -6.96
N THR A 13 4.10 0.83 -6.54
CA THR A 13 4.19 2.12 -7.25
C THR A 13 5.62 2.67 -7.17
N PHE A 14 6.22 2.69 -5.99
CA PHE A 14 7.60 3.15 -5.80
C PHE A 14 8.63 2.31 -6.58
N LEU A 15 8.35 1.01 -6.74
CA LEU A 15 9.18 0.12 -7.55
C LEU A 15 9.12 0.47 -9.04
N LEU A 16 7.96 0.90 -9.54
CA LEU A 16 7.78 1.34 -10.93
C LEU A 16 8.35 2.74 -11.17
N ASP A 17 8.25 3.63 -10.18
CA ASP A 17 8.83 4.97 -10.22
C ASP A 17 10.37 4.98 -10.19
N ALA A 18 11.00 3.82 -9.95
CA ALA A 18 12.45 3.66 -9.98
C ALA A 18 13.06 4.04 -11.33
N ASP A 19 12.31 3.95 -12.43
CA ASP A 19 12.74 4.27 -13.81
C ASP A 19 14.13 3.70 -14.17
N GLY A 20 14.39 2.44 -13.79
CA GLY A 20 15.67 1.77 -14.04
C GLY A 20 16.80 2.10 -13.07
N ASN A 21 16.56 2.92 -12.03
CA ASN A 21 17.49 3.14 -10.94
C ASN A 21 17.60 1.86 -10.07
N ALA A 22 18.75 1.19 -10.19
CA ALA A 22 19.03 -0.05 -9.47
C ALA A 22 19.09 0.14 -7.94
N GLU A 23 19.60 1.28 -7.46
CA GLU A 23 19.68 1.56 -6.02
C GLU A 23 18.29 1.77 -5.43
N HIS A 24 17.44 2.57 -6.09
CA HIS A 24 16.07 2.78 -5.65
C HIS A 24 15.27 1.46 -5.66
N THR A 25 15.43 0.67 -6.72
CA THR A 25 14.84 -0.68 -6.82
C THR A 25 15.26 -1.59 -5.66
N ALA A 26 16.55 -1.60 -5.31
CA ALA A 26 17.07 -2.39 -4.20
C ALA A 26 16.50 -1.90 -2.85
N ASN A 27 16.44 -0.59 -2.63
CA ASN A 27 15.92 0.01 -1.41
C ASN A 27 14.43 -0.31 -1.20
N VAL A 28 13.61 -0.28 -2.26
CA VAL A 28 12.19 -0.67 -2.19
C VAL A 28 12.06 -2.15 -1.84
N ARG A 29 12.84 -3.03 -2.47
CA ARG A 29 12.81 -4.48 -2.17
C ARG A 29 13.26 -4.80 -0.75
N GLU A 30 14.31 -4.14 -0.25
CA GLU A 30 14.76 -4.31 1.13
C GLU A 30 13.69 -3.82 2.12
N THR A 31 13.06 -2.69 1.83
CA THR A 31 11.95 -2.15 2.63
C THR A 31 10.77 -3.11 2.66
N ALA A 32 10.38 -3.68 1.51
CA ALA A 32 9.33 -4.69 1.43
C ALA A 32 9.64 -5.89 2.33
N ALA A 33 10.84 -6.47 2.20
CA ALA A 33 11.25 -7.63 2.99
C ALA A 33 11.29 -7.33 4.49
N ARG A 34 11.81 -6.16 4.90
CA ARG A 34 11.86 -5.74 6.31
C ARG A 34 10.46 -5.61 6.93
N ASN A 35 9.47 -5.22 6.13
CA ASN A 35 8.07 -5.08 6.54
C ASN A 35 7.24 -6.34 6.29
N GLY A 36 7.88 -7.47 5.98
CA GLY A 36 7.21 -8.77 5.84
C GLY A 36 6.41 -8.96 4.55
N VAL A 37 6.63 -8.12 3.54
CA VAL A 37 6.04 -8.28 2.21
C VAL A 37 6.88 -9.28 1.40
N ASP A 38 6.24 -10.34 0.88
CA ASP A 38 6.90 -11.30 0.00
C ASP A 38 7.30 -10.63 -1.33
N LEU A 39 8.54 -10.84 -1.78
CA LEU A 39 9.03 -10.23 -3.01
C LEU A 39 8.29 -10.75 -4.25
N GLY A 40 7.81 -11.99 -4.23
CA GLY A 40 6.97 -12.53 -5.29
C GLY A 40 5.59 -11.88 -5.34
N GLN A 41 5.00 -11.54 -4.20
CA GLN A 41 3.78 -10.73 -4.10
C GLN A 41 4.02 -9.31 -4.63
N LEU A 42 5.14 -8.68 -4.25
CA LEU A 42 5.51 -7.35 -4.73
C LEU A 42 5.68 -7.32 -6.26
N ASP A 43 6.36 -8.31 -6.84
CA ASP A 43 6.54 -8.40 -8.30
C ASP A 43 5.20 -8.57 -9.04
N ARG A 44 4.28 -9.37 -8.50
CA ARG A 44 2.92 -9.50 -9.04
C ARG A 44 2.12 -8.19 -8.92
N ALA A 45 2.23 -7.50 -7.79
CA ALA A 45 1.59 -6.21 -7.58
C ALA A 45 2.12 -5.16 -8.58
N ALA A 46 3.44 -5.07 -8.78
CA ALA A 46 4.04 -4.15 -9.75
C ALA A 46 3.61 -4.46 -11.20
N ALA A 47 3.48 -5.73 -11.57
CA ALA A 47 2.95 -6.10 -12.87
C ALA A 47 1.49 -5.62 -13.03
N PHE A 48 0.66 -5.79 -12.00
CA PHE A 48 -0.73 -5.34 -12.02
C PHE A 48 -0.87 -3.81 -12.07
N ILE A 49 -0.11 -3.07 -11.25
CA ILE A 49 -0.09 -1.60 -11.29
C ILE A 49 0.30 -1.10 -12.67
N ARG A 50 1.30 -1.71 -13.32
CA ARG A 50 1.71 -1.35 -14.69
C ARG A 50 0.56 -1.49 -15.69
N HIS A 51 -0.29 -2.52 -15.55
CA HIS A 51 -1.48 -2.68 -16.39
C HIS A 51 -2.52 -1.59 -16.12
N LEU A 52 -2.81 -1.28 -14.85
CA LEU A 52 -3.72 -0.20 -14.50
C LEU A 52 -3.27 1.16 -15.07
N THR A 53 -1.98 1.47 -14.95
CA THR A 53 -1.41 2.69 -15.55
C THR A 53 -1.58 2.71 -17.07
N ALA A 54 -1.33 1.58 -17.74
CA ALA A 54 -1.49 1.48 -19.18
C ALA A 54 -2.96 1.65 -19.64
N ASP A 55 -3.91 1.25 -18.80
CA ASP A 55 -5.35 1.41 -19.03
C ASP A 55 -5.85 2.83 -18.69
N GLY A 56 -4.98 3.70 -18.18
CA GLY A 56 -5.28 5.11 -17.86
C GLY A 56 -5.85 5.34 -16.46
N GLU A 57 -5.77 4.35 -15.56
CA GLU A 57 -6.21 4.47 -14.18
C GLU A 57 -5.27 5.40 -13.38
N ASP A 58 -5.85 6.24 -12.52
CA ASP A 58 -5.09 6.97 -11.51
C ASP A 58 -4.65 6.01 -10.39
N VAL A 59 -3.37 5.69 -10.39
CA VAL A 59 -2.78 4.71 -9.47
C VAL A 59 -2.76 5.21 -8.02
N ASP A 60 -2.55 6.51 -7.78
CA ASP A 60 -2.58 7.03 -6.41
C ASP A 60 -4.00 6.93 -5.85
N GLU A 61 -5.01 7.28 -6.63
CA GLU A 61 -6.42 7.12 -6.24
C GLU A 61 -6.81 5.65 -6.07
N PHE A 62 -6.25 4.73 -6.87
CA PHE A 62 -6.39 3.29 -6.66
C PHE A 62 -5.82 2.86 -5.30
N VAL A 63 -4.57 3.21 -4.99
CA VAL A 63 -3.94 2.87 -3.71
C VAL A 63 -4.70 3.49 -2.53
N ARG A 64 -5.17 4.74 -2.67
CA ARG A 64 -6.02 5.40 -1.66
C ARG A 64 -7.31 4.63 -1.40
N ARG A 65 -8.00 4.17 -2.45
CA ARG A 65 -9.22 3.34 -2.32
C ARG A 65 -8.92 2.01 -1.63
N GLU A 66 -7.81 1.36 -1.96
CA GLU A 66 -7.39 0.12 -1.29
C GLU A 66 -7.22 0.33 0.22
N TYR A 67 -6.58 1.42 0.62
CA TYR A 67 -6.44 1.77 2.03
C TYR A 67 -7.77 2.06 2.73
N LEU A 68 -8.72 2.73 2.06
CA LEU A 68 -10.05 2.99 2.61
C LEU A 68 -10.83 1.69 2.85
N ILE A 69 -10.76 0.76 1.88
CA ILE A 69 -11.40 -0.56 2.00
C ILE A 69 -10.77 -1.34 3.15
N ASP A 70 -9.44 -1.39 3.22
CA ASP A 70 -8.70 -2.08 4.29
C ASP A 70 -9.07 -1.50 5.67
N ALA A 71 -9.14 -0.17 5.78
CA ALA A 71 -9.50 0.53 7.00
C ALA A 71 -10.91 0.22 7.49
N CYS A 72 -11.86 0.15 6.57
CA CYS A 72 -13.24 -0.20 6.87
C CYS A 72 -13.35 -1.66 7.35
N LEU A 73 -12.67 -2.58 6.67
CA LEU A 73 -12.70 -4.01 7.01
C LEU A 73 -11.98 -4.34 8.32
N HIS A 74 -10.92 -3.61 8.65
CA HIS A 74 -10.10 -3.83 9.84
C HIS A 74 -10.45 -2.91 11.01
N GLY A 75 -11.33 -1.93 10.80
CA GLY A 75 -11.87 -1.07 11.87
C GLY A 75 -10.89 -0.03 12.40
N TYR A 76 -9.86 0.35 11.62
CA TYR A 76 -8.96 1.45 11.96
C TYR A 76 -9.40 2.80 11.37
N LEU A 77 -10.55 2.83 10.69
CA LEU A 77 -11.34 4.03 10.44
C LEU A 77 -12.78 3.83 10.94
N PRO A 78 -13.48 4.91 11.34
CA PRO A 78 -14.91 4.88 11.63
C PRO A 78 -15.74 4.42 10.42
N PRO A 79 -16.84 3.67 10.63
CA PRO A 79 -17.68 3.19 9.53
C PRO A 79 -18.45 4.30 8.81
N ASP A 80 -18.56 5.49 9.42
CA ASP A 80 -19.15 6.70 8.85
C ASP A 80 -18.12 7.62 8.19
N ALA A 81 -16.84 7.21 8.12
CA ALA A 81 -15.81 7.95 7.41
C ALA A 81 -16.16 8.11 5.93
N SER A 82 -16.12 9.34 5.44
CA SER A 82 -16.43 9.63 4.03
C SER A 82 -15.26 9.25 3.13
N SER A 83 -15.52 8.42 2.11
CA SER A 83 -14.54 8.10 1.06
C SER A 83 -14.06 9.30 0.25
N THR A 84 -14.80 10.41 0.30
CA THR A 84 -14.49 11.68 -0.36
C THR A 84 -13.91 12.73 0.59
N ASP A 85 -13.57 12.37 1.82
CA ASP A 85 -12.91 13.27 2.77
C ASP A 85 -11.51 13.62 2.25
N PRO A 86 -11.21 14.91 1.97
CA PRO A 86 -9.90 15.31 1.43
C PRO A 86 -8.75 15.14 2.43
N THR A 87 -9.04 14.97 3.72
CA THR A 87 -8.01 14.72 4.74
C THR A 87 -7.53 13.28 4.75
N LEU A 88 -8.34 12.34 4.22
CA LEU A 88 -8.00 10.93 4.05
C LEU A 88 -7.15 10.71 2.78
N THR A 89 -5.98 11.34 2.78
CA THR A 89 -4.94 11.18 1.76
C THR A 89 -4.31 9.78 1.85
N THR A 90 -3.68 9.30 0.76
CA THR A 90 -2.91 8.04 0.75
C THR A 90 -1.91 7.98 1.91
N TRP A 91 -1.20 9.09 2.16
CA TRP A 91 -0.25 9.19 3.27
C TRP A 91 -0.91 9.02 4.64
N ALA A 92 -2.00 9.75 4.91
CA ALA A 92 -2.70 9.67 6.19
C ALA A 92 -3.24 8.26 6.45
N LEU A 93 -3.82 7.64 5.44
CA LEU A 93 -4.32 6.28 5.53
C LEU A 93 -3.22 5.24 5.75
N ALA A 94 -2.05 5.42 5.11
CA ALA A 94 -0.89 4.58 5.35
C ALA A 94 -0.39 4.66 6.80
N GLN A 95 -0.43 5.85 7.43
CA GLN A 95 -0.08 6.00 8.85
C GLN A 95 -1.08 5.26 9.76
N PHE A 96 -2.38 5.34 9.47
CA PHE A 96 -3.39 4.61 10.24
C PHE A 96 -3.23 3.09 10.11
N ALA A 97 -2.97 2.62 8.90
CA ALA A 97 -2.69 1.21 8.65
C ALA A 97 -1.43 0.75 9.41
N GLU A 98 -0.32 1.50 9.32
CA GLU A 98 0.92 1.19 10.03
C GLU A 98 0.69 1.06 11.55
N ASP A 99 0.00 2.02 12.16
CA ASP A 99 -0.33 1.97 13.59
C ASP A 99 -1.19 0.75 13.94
N TYR A 100 -2.17 0.39 13.10
CA TYR A 100 -3.00 -0.79 13.30
C TYR A 100 -2.19 -2.09 13.20
N TYR A 101 -1.44 -2.28 12.12
CA TYR A 101 -0.68 -3.50 11.87
C TYR A 101 0.47 -3.68 12.87
N ARG A 102 1.12 -2.59 13.29
CA ARG A 102 2.13 -2.61 14.36
C ARG A 102 1.56 -3.09 15.69
N ARG A 103 0.43 -2.52 16.13
CA ARG A 103 -0.26 -2.98 17.35
C ARG A 103 -0.73 -4.44 17.25
N ALA A 104 -1.15 -4.88 16.07
CA ALA A 104 -1.56 -6.27 15.84
C ALA A 104 -0.37 -7.25 15.91
N GLN A 105 0.86 -6.79 15.69
CA GLN A 105 2.08 -7.59 15.87
C GLN A 105 2.56 -7.60 17.32
N GLU A 106 2.42 -6.49 18.06
CA GLU A 106 2.80 -6.38 19.48
C GLU A 106 1.93 -7.25 20.42
N ASN A 107 0.69 -7.55 20.03
CA ASN A 107 -0.26 -8.35 20.81
C ASN A 107 -0.23 -9.86 20.49
N ARG A 108 0.85 -10.36 19.87
CA ARG A 108 1.05 -11.78 19.56
C ARG A 108 2.17 -12.38 20.39
#